data_AF-A0A9W9CNG0-F1
#
_entry.id   AF-A0A9W9CNG0-F1
#
_cell.length_a   1.000
_cell.length_b   1.000
_cell.length_c   1.000
_cell.angle_alpha   90.00
_cell.angle_beta   90.00
_cell.angle_gamma   90.00
#
_symmetry.space_group_name_H-M   'P 1'
#
loop_
_entity.id
_entity.type
_entity.pdbx_description
1 polymer ?
#
loop_
_entity_poly.entity_id
_entity_poly.type
_entity_poly.pdbx_seq_one_letter_code
_entity_poly.pdbx_strand_id
1 'polypeptide(L)'
;MGDNGKLYIPEDEVPEYKALLREADLILPNQFEAELLSDTPITDLKSLAAAIQVLHKTYQVPHVIITSLRLTRDNQTVPSSRASSRPVSKPASGTQTPSESPNLNAATSHPSAWPTSQSSSEQPQAPQINPDDIENLTIIGSTATSDYKPRLFRIDTPALPLFFSGTGDMFAALTIPRLIEAVHAASTPDLALHSRPSWRSPDDVAPEDLPLAKACQKVLASMQAILGKTAETCDEKMAAYDKRAEKEGCGLGDEADEQTAKRRHLALMNASEVKVVRYVRELLDPPELERFKPRPVEEGRSVPDKVGSKEPDQLDVLHLGIGTHKEGAIQVLEAKTKDEIIGGKSGEDERGESQGQVKEAEEAIEETKGLREENGGDR
;
A
#
# COMPACT_ATOMS: atom_id res chain seq x y z
N MET A 1 5.65 -10.57 -1.81
CA MET A 1 6.51 -11.08 -0.72
C MET A 1 5.77 -12.02 0.22
N GLY A 2 4.50 -11.74 0.57
CA GLY A 2 3.74 -12.56 1.49
C GLY A 2 2.31 -12.08 1.62
N ASP A 3 1.46 -12.84 2.29
CA ASP A 3 0.09 -12.45 2.63
C ASP A 3 -0.37 -13.19 3.90
N ASN A 4 -1.40 -12.68 4.56
CA ASN A 4 -1.98 -13.23 5.79
C ASN A 4 -0.94 -13.46 6.92
N GLY A 5 0.04 -12.56 7.03
CA GLY A 5 1.09 -12.63 8.05
C GLY A 5 2.18 -13.68 7.79
N LYS A 6 2.24 -14.24 6.57
CA LYS A 6 3.25 -15.24 6.20
C LYS A 6 4.04 -14.79 4.98
N LEU A 7 5.36 -14.87 5.08
CA LEU A 7 6.25 -14.69 3.94
C LEU A 7 6.19 -15.93 3.04
N TYR A 8 6.22 -15.67 1.72
CA TYR A 8 6.37 -16.68 0.68
C TYR A 8 7.81 -16.78 0.18
N ILE A 9 8.66 -15.85 0.64
CA ILE A 9 10.08 -15.74 0.32
C ILE A 9 10.92 -15.92 1.59
N PRO A 10 12.20 -16.28 1.48
CA PRO A 10 13.15 -16.23 2.58
C PRO A 10 13.21 -14.83 3.23
N GLU A 11 13.34 -14.78 4.56
CA GLU A 11 13.36 -13.51 5.32
C GLU A 11 14.55 -12.61 4.95
N ASP A 12 15.66 -13.21 4.55
CA ASP A 12 16.88 -12.55 4.09
C ASP A 12 16.74 -11.87 2.71
N GLU A 13 15.67 -12.15 1.95
CA GLU A 13 15.37 -11.45 0.69
C GLU A 13 14.61 -10.13 0.89
N VAL A 14 14.02 -9.90 2.07
CA VAL A 14 13.24 -8.68 2.36
C VAL A 14 14.07 -7.39 2.24
N PRO A 15 15.32 -7.31 2.74
CA PRO A 15 16.16 -6.15 2.56
C PRO A 15 16.44 -5.81 1.09
N GLU A 16 16.53 -6.82 0.22
CA GLU A 16 16.75 -6.62 -1.22
C GLU A 16 15.53 -5.96 -1.87
N TYR A 17 14.31 -6.38 -1.51
CA TYR A 17 13.09 -5.68 -1.93
C TYR A 17 13.05 -4.22 -1.47
N LYS A 18 13.49 -3.93 -0.24
CA LYS A 18 13.59 -2.55 0.27
C LYS A 18 14.59 -1.71 -0.52
N ALA A 19 15.72 -2.30 -0.95
CA ALA A 19 16.71 -1.61 -1.76
C ALA A 19 16.15 -1.21 -3.14
N LEU A 20 15.32 -2.07 -3.74
CA LEU A 20 14.68 -1.82 -5.04
C LEU A 20 13.62 -0.71 -5.01
N LEU A 21 13.05 -0.38 -3.85
CA LEU A 21 11.99 0.62 -3.75
C LEU A 21 12.39 1.99 -4.29
N ARG A 22 13.68 2.37 -4.21
CA ARG A 22 14.13 3.68 -4.71
C ARG A 22 14.07 3.84 -6.22
N GLU A 23 14.06 2.71 -6.93
CA GLU A 23 13.97 2.68 -8.38
C GLU A 23 12.50 2.62 -8.86
N ALA A 24 11.54 2.53 -7.93
CA ALA A 24 10.12 2.37 -8.24
C ALA A 24 9.37 3.70 -8.24
N ASP A 25 8.74 4.04 -9.36
CA ASP A 25 7.80 5.16 -9.46
C ASP A 25 6.45 4.86 -8.79
N LEU A 26 6.05 3.58 -8.81
CA LEU A 26 4.77 3.09 -8.31
C LEU A 26 4.94 1.72 -7.67
N ILE A 27 4.44 1.56 -6.45
CA ILE A 27 4.36 0.27 -5.76
C ILE A 27 2.92 -0.06 -5.37
N LEU A 28 2.61 -1.35 -5.36
CA LEU A 28 1.26 -1.86 -5.08
C LEU A 28 1.25 -2.93 -3.96
N PRO A 29 1.82 -2.67 -2.77
CA PRO A 29 1.88 -3.67 -1.72
C PRO A 29 0.47 -4.00 -1.19
N ASN A 30 0.28 -5.23 -0.72
CA ASN A 30 -0.82 -5.53 0.21
C ASN A 30 -0.53 -4.97 1.62
N GLN A 31 -1.46 -5.12 2.57
CA GLN A 31 -1.26 -4.63 3.94
C GLN A 31 0.02 -5.18 4.59
N PHE A 32 0.23 -6.50 4.53
CA PHE A 32 1.36 -7.17 5.17
C PHE A 32 2.70 -6.73 4.56
N GLU A 33 2.74 -6.61 3.24
CA GLU A 33 3.91 -6.11 2.52
C GLU A 33 4.20 -4.66 2.89
N ALA A 34 3.18 -3.82 3.03
CA ALA A 34 3.36 -2.43 3.44
C ALA A 34 3.92 -2.31 4.86
N GLU A 35 3.44 -3.14 5.80
CA GLU A 35 4.00 -3.23 7.16
C GLU A 35 5.48 -3.60 7.13
N LEU A 36 5.84 -4.59 6.33
CA LEU A 36 7.21 -5.08 6.21
C LEU A 36 8.15 -4.07 5.55
N LEU A 37 7.70 -3.39 4.49
CA LEU A 37 8.50 -2.42 3.76
C LEU A 37 8.71 -1.12 4.56
N SER A 38 7.70 -0.71 5.34
CA SER A 38 7.72 0.51 6.16
C SER A 38 8.19 0.31 7.59
N ASP A 39 8.40 -0.95 8.02
CA ASP A 39 8.68 -1.32 9.42
C ASP A 39 7.65 -0.73 10.41
N THR A 40 6.42 -0.51 9.95
CA THR A 40 5.34 0.14 10.70
C THR A 40 4.12 -0.78 10.74
N PRO A 41 3.65 -1.23 11.93
CA PRO A 41 2.42 -2.03 12.02
C PRO A 41 1.20 -1.18 11.66
N ILE A 42 0.27 -1.74 10.88
CA ILE A 42 -0.91 -1.05 10.39
C ILE A 42 -2.14 -1.59 11.15
N THR A 43 -2.70 -0.76 12.03
CA THR A 43 -3.87 -1.08 12.86
C THR A 43 -5.08 -0.18 12.60
N ASP A 44 -4.87 0.95 11.94
CA ASP A 44 -5.90 1.95 11.60
C ASP A 44 -5.42 2.84 10.43
N LEU A 45 -6.28 3.79 10.02
CA LEU A 45 -5.92 4.75 8.96
C LEU A 45 -4.76 5.69 9.32
N LYS A 46 -4.50 5.94 10.61
CA LYS A 46 -3.41 6.83 11.04
C LYS A 46 -2.05 6.14 10.93
N SER A 47 -1.95 4.91 11.41
CA SER A 47 -0.78 4.04 11.28
C SER A 47 -0.50 3.70 9.81
N LEU A 48 -1.55 3.49 9.01
CA LEU A 48 -1.44 3.37 7.56
C LEU A 48 -0.84 4.64 6.93
N ALA A 49 -1.34 5.81 7.29
CA ALA A 49 -0.83 7.08 6.78
C ALA A 49 0.65 7.28 7.15
N ALA A 50 1.05 6.88 8.36
CA ALA A 50 2.44 6.87 8.80
C ALA A 50 3.29 5.90 7.97
N ALA A 51 2.83 4.66 7.76
CA ALA A 51 3.51 3.68 6.93
C ALA A 51 3.74 4.20 5.49
N ILE A 52 2.71 4.78 4.88
CA ILE A 52 2.82 5.39 3.54
C ILE A 52 3.79 6.58 3.54
N GLN A 53 3.80 7.40 4.60
CA GLN A 53 4.78 8.49 4.70
C GLN A 53 6.22 7.96 4.81
N VAL A 54 6.46 6.87 5.54
CA VAL A 54 7.77 6.20 5.56
C VAL A 54 8.17 5.76 4.15
N LEU A 55 7.23 5.17 3.38
CA LEU A 55 7.47 4.75 2.00
C LEU A 55 7.87 5.93 1.10
N HIS A 56 7.10 7.02 1.16
CA HIS A 56 7.39 8.24 0.41
C HIS A 56 8.72 8.89 0.81
N LYS A 57 9.01 9.07 2.10
CA LYS A 57 10.21 9.81 2.53
C LYS A 57 11.49 8.99 2.50
N THR A 58 11.44 7.75 2.98
CA THR A 58 12.64 6.92 3.15
C THR A 58 13.15 6.39 1.82
N TYR A 59 12.20 6.00 0.95
CA TYR A 59 12.49 5.37 -0.33
C TYR A 59 12.18 6.26 -1.53
N GLN A 60 11.68 7.49 -1.32
CA GLN A 60 11.37 8.45 -2.39
C GLN A 60 10.35 7.95 -3.42
N VAL A 61 9.53 6.96 -3.04
CA VAL A 61 8.51 6.37 -3.91
C VAL A 61 7.41 7.40 -4.17
N PRO A 62 7.14 7.83 -5.42
CA PRO A 62 6.13 8.84 -5.72
C PRO A 62 4.69 8.35 -5.53
N HIS A 63 4.41 7.11 -5.93
CA HIS A 63 3.07 6.54 -5.92
C HIS A 63 2.99 5.23 -5.14
N VAL A 64 2.02 5.14 -4.25
CA VAL A 64 1.77 3.94 -3.43
C VAL A 64 0.29 3.58 -3.52
N ILE A 65 -0.04 2.32 -3.78
CA ILE A 65 -1.40 1.79 -3.68
C ILE A 65 -1.40 0.57 -2.76
N ILE A 66 -2.17 0.64 -1.67
CA ILE A 66 -2.44 -0.51 -0.81
C ILE A 66 -3.65 -1.25 -1.37
N THR A 67 -3.39 -2.43 -1.96
CA THR A 67 -4.35 -3.13 -2.85
C THR A 67 -5.50 -3.83 -2.12
N SER A 68 -5.35 -4.11 -0.83
CA SER A 68 -6.38 -4.80 -0.05
C SER A 68 -6.28 -4.47 1.44
N LEU A 69 -7.20 -3.63 1.91
CA LEU A 69 -7.42 -3.37 3.34
C LEU A 69 -8.83 -3.79 3.73
N ARG A 70 -8.92 -4.53 4.83
CA ARG A 70 -10.21 -4.83 5.48
C ARG A 70 -10.40 -3.83 6.60
N LEU A 71 -11.34 -2.91 6.41
CA LEU A 71 -11.68 -1.91 7.41
C LEU A 71 -12.97 -2.29 8.12
N THR A 72 -13.00 -2.13 9.43
CA THR A 72 -14.24 -2.16 10.20
C THR A 72 -15.04 -0.88 9.97
N ARG A 73 -16.30 -0.85 10.44
CA ARG A 73 -17.15 0.35 10.37
C ARG A 73 -16.51 1.59 11.01
N ASP A 74 -15.65 1.39 11.99
CA ASP A 74 -14.91 2.46 12.70
C ASP A 74 -13.55 2.79 12.06
N ASN A 75 -13.32 2.36 10.81
CA ASN A 75 -12.06 2.52 10.07
C ASN A 75 -10.82 1.90 10.76
N GLN A 76 -11.00 0.87 11.59
CA GLN A 76 -9.89 0.07 12.10
C GLN A 76 -9.51 -1.01 11.08
N THR A 77 -8.23 -1.29 10.91
CA THR A 77 -7.81 -2.37 10.00
C THR A 77 -7.88 -3.71 10.72
N VAL A 78 -8.36 -4.73 10.03
CA VAL A 78 -8.28 -6.11 10.55
C VAL A 78 -6.84 -6.61 10.38
N PRO A 79 -6.19 -7.13 11.43
CA PRO A 79 -4.82 -7.64 11.31
C PRO A 79 -4.73 -8.72 10.23
N SER A 80 -3.65 -8.70 9.44
CA SER A 80 -3.47 -9.67 8.34
C SER A 80 -3.47 -11.12 8.83
N SER A 81 -3.07 -11.38 10.08
CA SER A 81 -3.11 -12.73 10.70
C SER A 81 -4.51 -13.23 11.07
N ARG A 82 -5.50 -12.34 11.17
CA ARG A 82 -6.87 -12.65 11.65
C ARG A 82 -7.90 -12.70 10.52
N ALA A 83 -7.53 -12.30 9.30
CA ALA A 83 -8.40 -12.25 8.13
C ALA A 83 -8.87 -13.63 7.59
N SER A 84 -8.40 -14.75 8.17
CA SER A 84 -8.71 -16.11 7.73
C SER A 84 -9.82 -16.82 8.54
N SER A 85 -10.43 -16.20 9.56
CA SER A 85 -11.52 -16.87 10.29
C SER A 85 -12.88 -16.78 9.57
N ARG A 86 -12.98 -17.32 8.34
CA ARG A 86 -14.27 -17.82 7.86
C ARG A 86 -14.39 -19.26 8.37
N PRO A 87 -15.40 -19.63 9.16
CA PRO A 87 -15.49 -20.99 9.65
C PRO A 87 -15.70 -21.93 8.47
N VAL A 88 -14.69 -22.74 8.15
CA VAL A 88 -14.96 -24.06 7.60
C VAL A 88 -15.79 -24.75 8.67
N SER A 89 -17.00 -25.14 8.30
CA SER A 89 -17.95 -25.86 9.14
C SER A 89 -17.23 -26.95 9.93
N LYS A 90 -17.18 -26.81 11.25
CA LYS A 90 -16.83 -27.93 12.15
C LYS A 90 -17.91 -29.00 11.99
N PRO A 91 -17.58 -30.27 11.74
CA PRO A 91 -18.49 -31.35 12.10
C PRO A 91 -18.50 -31.50 13.62
N ALA A 92 -19.70 -31.53 14.19
CA ALA A 92 -19.95 -31.72 15.61
C ALA A 92 -20.02 -33.21 15.96
N SER A 93 -19.50 -33.55 17.15
CA SER A 93 -19.74 -34.79 17.94
C SER A 93 -19.19 -36.07 17.30
N GLY A 94 -18.31 -36.86 17.92
CA GLY A 94 -18.18 -37.19 19.33
C GLY A 94 -18.19 -38.71 19.44
N THR A 95 -17.10 -39.33 19.88
CA THR A 95 -17.14 -40.68 20.45
C THR A 95 -15.94 -40.93 21.35
N GLN A 96 -16.26 -41.38 22.55
CA GLN A 96 -15.36 -41.76 23.62
C GLN A 96 -14.55 -43.00 23.23
N THR A 97 -13.33 -43.14 23.74
CA THR A 97 -12.84 -44.43 24.25
C THR A 97 -11.82 -44.20 25.38
N PRO A 98 -11.87 -44.98 26.48
CA PRO A 98 -11.06 -44.79 27.67
C PRO A 98 -9.81 -45.68 27.67
N SER A 99 -8.71 -45.20 28.26
CA SER A 99 -7.73 -46.07 28.91
C SER A 99 -6.93 -45.30 29.96
N GLU A 100 -7.13 -45.74 31.20
CA GLU A 100 -6.25 -45.63 32.37
C GLU A 100 -4.79 -45.99 31.96
N SER A 101 -3.71 -45.48 32.55
CA SER A 101 -3.37 -45.44 33.97
C SER A 101 -2.07 -44.61 34.20
N PRO A 102 -1.67 -44.33 35.45
CA PRO A 102 -1.00 -43.10 35.90
C PRO A 102 0.51 -43.24 36.14
N ASN A 103 1.22 -42.11 36.32
CA ASN A 103 2.35 -41.96 37.25
C ASN A 103 2.74 -40.46 37.35
N LEU A 104 2.46 -39.81 38.49
CA LEU A 104 3.36 -39.54 39.62
C LEU A 104 3.99 -38.13 39.55
N ASN A 105 3.48 -37.24 40.42
CA ASN A 105 4.12 -35.99 40.83
C ASN A 105 5.18 -36.26 41.90
N ALA A 106 6.23 -35.42 41.96
CA ALA A 106 6.93 -35.10 43.20
C ALA A 106 7.66 -33.75 43.12
N ALA A 107 7.67 -33.04 44.26
CA ALA A 107 8.35 -31.78 44.61
C ALA A 107 7.63 -30.48 44.18
N THR A 108 7.10 -29.63 45.06
CA THR A 108 7.17 -29.53 46.53
C THR A 108 5.99 -28.70 47.04
N SER A 109 5.38 -29.18 48.13
CA SER A 109 4.39 -28.49 48.95
C SER A 109 5.00 -27.26 49.65
N HIS A 110 4.22 -26.21 49.88
CA HIS A 110 3.69 -25.90 51.23
C HIS A 110 2.59 -24.81 51.17
N PRO A 111 1.65 -24.81 52.13
CA PRO A 111 0.38 -24.11 52.05
C PRO A 111 0.36 -22.82 52.88
N SER A 112 -0.39 -21.82 52.43
CA SER A 112 -0.89 -20.74 53.30
C SER A 112 -2.16 -20.17 52.67
N ALA A 113 -3.29 -20.62 53.20
CA ALA A 113 -4.61 -20.07 52.92
C ALA A 113 -4.83 -18.82 53.76
N TRP A 114 -5.17 -17.67 53.16
CA TRP A 114 -6.13 -16.69 53.69
C TRP A 114 -6.86 -16.00 52.51
N PRO A 115 -8.11 -15.54 52.69
CA PRO A 115 -9.08 -15.37 51.61
C PRO A 115 -9.28 -13.90 51.17
N THR A 116 -9.79 -13.78 49.94
CA THR A 116 -10.63 -12.69 49.39
C THR A 116 -10.14 -11.24 49.51
N SER A 117 -9.80 -10.66 48.35
CA SER A 117 -10.37 -9.35 47.96
C SER A 117 -10.25 -9.17 46.45
N GLN A 118 -11.41 -9.04 45.82
CA GLN A 118 -11.59 -8.65 44.43
C GLN A 118 -10.88 -7.32 44.17
N SER A 119 -9.98 -7.30 43.20
CA SER A 119 -9.65 -6.09 42.45
C SER A 119 -9.70 -6.47 40.98
N SER A 120 -10.79 -6.08 40.35
CA SER A 120 -11.02 -6.12 38.91
C SER A 120 -9.91 -5.34 38.19
N SER A 121 -8.88 -6.04 37.75
CA SER A 121 -7.99 -5.57 36.70
C SER A 121 -8.71 -5.81 35.37
N GLU A 122 -9.51 -4.85 34.94
CA GLU A 122 -9.96 -4.76 33.55
C GLU A 122 -8.71 -4.57 32.67
N GLN A 123 -8.18 -5.67 32.15
CA GLN A 123 -7.35 -5.61 30.95
C GLN A 123 -8.23 -5.03 29.84
N PRO A 124 -7.77 -4.02 29.08
CA PRO A 124 -8.51 -3.59 27.89
C PRO A 124 -8.57 -4.78 26.94
N GLN A 125 -9.72 -5.44 26.87
CA GLN A 125 -9.97 -6.46 25.86
C GLN A 125 -9.93 -5.75 24.51
N ALA A 126 -8.94 -6.11 23.69
CA ALA A 126 -8.88 -5.67 22.30
C ALA A 126 -10.24 -5.95 21.64
N PRO A 127 -10.78 -5.00 20.85
CA PRO A 127 -12.12 -5.12 20.31
C PRO A 127 -12.29 -6.45 19.57
N GLN A 128 -13.30 -7.21 19.95
CA GLN A 128 -13.68 -8.47 19.32
C GLN A 128 -14.35 -8.13 17.98
N ILE A 129 -13.54 -7.97 16.92
CA ILE A 129 -14.03 -7.66 15.57
C ILE A 129 -14.65 -8.93 14.98
N ASN A 130 -15.93 -8.87 14.60
CA ASN A 130 -16.65 -9.97 13.97
C ASN A 130 -16.32 -9.95 12.46
N PRO A 131 -15.82 -11.05 11.86
CA PRO A 131 -15.43 -11.08 10.45
C PRO A 131 -16.59 -10.84 9.47
N ASP A 132 -17.85 -11.01 9.92
CA ASP A 132 -19.06 -10.69 9.15
C ASP A 132 -19.33 -9.17 9.04
N ASP A 133 -18.64 -8.33 9.81
CA ASP A 133 -18.78 -6.86 9.74
C ASP A 133 -17.97 -6.24 8.58
N ILE A 134 -17.15 -7.03 7.88
CA ILE A 134 -16.30 -6.57 6.78
C ILE A 134 -17.09 -6.66 5.47
N GLU A 135 -17.97 -5.70 5.25
CA GLU A 135 -18.82 -5.64 4.06
C GLU A 135 -18.03 -5.21 2.80
N ASN A 136 -16.92 -4.47 2.99
CA ASN A 136 -16.15 -3.87 1.91
C ASN A 136 -14.63 -4.18 2.00
N LEU A 137 -14.02 -4.35 0.83
CA LEU A 137 -12.58 -4.28 0.62
C LEU A 137 -12.22 -2.85 0.21
N THR A 138 -11.29 -2.23 0.93
CA THR A 138 -10.85 -0.86 0.67
C THR A 138 -9.47 -0.84 0.04
N ILE A 139 -9.31 -0.01 -0.99
CA ILE A 139 -7.99 0.35 -1.55
C ILE A 139 -7.65 1.76 -1.09
N ILE A 140 -6.40 1.96 -0.70
CA ILE A 140 -5.88 3.28 -0.32
C ILE A 140 -4.69 3.61 -1.20
N GLY A 141 -4.81 4.69 -1.97
CA GLY A 141 -3.73 5.18 -2.82
C GLY A 141 -3.19 6.51 -2.31
N SER A 142 -1.94 6.80 -2.69
CA SER A 142 -1.25 8.04 -2.38
C SER A 142 -0.33 8.45 -3.52
N THR A 143 -0.41 9.73 -3.90
CA THR A 143 0.65 10.38 -4.67
C THR A 143 1.31 11.40 -3.77
N ALA A 144 2.63 11.26 -3.57
CA ALA A 144 3.39 12.17 -2.74
C ALA A 144 3.30 13.63 -3.23
N THR A 145 3.33 14.58 -2.31
CA THR A 145 3.65 15.99 -2.61
C THR A 145 5.15 16.15 -2.91
N SER A 146 5.56 17.37 -3.26
CA SER A 146 6.97 17.71 -3.49
C SER A 146 7.87 17.43 -2.28
N ASP A 147 7.34 17.59 -1.06
CA ASP A 147 7.99 17.33 0.24
C ASP A 147 7.74 15.92 0.80
N TYR A 148 7.27 14.98 -0.04
CA TYR A 148 7.01 13.59 0.31
C TYR A 148 5.96 13.39 1.42
N LYS A 149 4.99 14.32 1.53
CA LYS A 149 3.79 14.10 2.35
C LYS A 149 2.76 13.27 1.58
N PRO A 150 2.04 12.36 2.28
CA PRO A 150 1.05 11.51 1.63
C PRO A 150 -0.21 12.32 1.26
N ARG A 151 -0.75 12.07 0.06
CA ARG A 151 -2.08 12.55 -0.37
C ARG A 151 -3.00 11.38 -0.57
N LEU A 152 -3.64 10.98 0.52
CA LEU A 152 -4.38 9.74 0.60
C LEU A 152 -5.78 9.87 0.01
N PHE A 153 -6.15 8.94 -0.87
CA PHE A 153 -7.52 8.68 -1.27
C PHE A 153 -7.88 7.22 -1.00
N ARG A 154 -9.16 6.96 -0.80
CA ARG A 154 -9.72 5.62 -0.64
C ARG A 154 -10.85 5.34 -1.61
N ILE A 155 -10.98 4.08 -2.01
CA ILE A 155 -12.13 3.56 -2.75
C ILE A 155 -12.57 2.27 -2.07
N ASP A 156 -13.85 2.19 -1.72
CA ASP A 156 -14.44 1.00 -1.12
C ASP A 156 -15.12 0.16 -2.20
N THR A 157 -14.87 -1.13 -2.17
CA THR A 157 -15.47 -2.11 -3.08
C THR A 157 -16.17 -3.20 -2.26
N PRO A 158 -17.35 -3.67 -2.69
CA PRO A 158 -18.03 -4.73 -1.97
C PRO A 158 -17.21 -6.02 -2.03
N ALA A 159 -17.06 -6.70 -0.90
CA ALA A 159 -16.39 -7.99 -0.88
C ALA A 159 -17.26 -9.05 -1.60
N LEU A 160 -16.70 -9.72 -2.60
CA LEU A 160 -17.39 -10.83 -3.26
C LEU A 160 -17.22 -12.12 -2.44
N PRO A 161 -18.26 -12.97 -2.31
CA PRO A 161 -18.23 -14.18 -1.48
C PRO A 161 -17.44 -15.35 -2.11
N LEU A 162 -16.54 -15.06 -3.05
CA LEU A 162 -15.71 -16.03 -3.76
C LEU A 162 -14.24 -15.63 -3.69
N PHE A 163 -13.38 -16.64 -3.56
CA PHE A 163 -11.95 -16.44 -3.68
C PHE A 163 -11.56 -16.45 -5.15
N PHE A 164 -10.85 -15.42 -5.58
CA PHE A 164 -10.31 -15.30 -6.93
C PHE A 164 -8.79 -15.24 -6.85
N SER A 165 -8.11 -16.11 -7.59
CA SER A 165 -6.65 -16.05 -7.74
C SER A 165 -6.25 -14.99 -8.77
N GLY A 166 -5.09 -14.35 -8.58
CA GLY A 166 -4.53 -13.39 -9.55
C GLY A 166 -5.20 -12.01 -9.57
N THR A 167 -6.04 -11.67 -8.59
CA THR A 167 -6.69 -10.34 -8.51
C THR A 167 -5.68 -9.22 -8.33
N GLY A 168 -4.60 -9.45 -7.57
CA GLY A 168 -3.50 -8.49 -7.41
C GLY A 168 -2.77 -8.24 -8.73
N ASP A 169 -2.44 -9.30 -9.47
CA ASP A 169 -1.78 -9.19 -10.78
C ASP A 169 -2.68 -8.45 -11.78
N MET A 170 -3.97 -8.76 -11.79
CA MET A 170 -4.95 -8.05 -12.62
C MET A 170 -5.03 -6.57 -12.24
N PHE A 171 -5.08 -6.23 -10.95
CA PHE A 171 -5.11 -4.85 -10.48
C PHE A 171 -3.85 -4.08 -10.93
N ALA A 172 -2.67 -4.66 -10.73
CA ALA A 172 -1.40 -4.06 -11.13
C ALA A 172 -1.31 -3.87 -12.65
N ALA A 173 -1.64 -4.90 -13.43
CA ALA A 173 -1.59 -4.85 -14.89
C ALA A 173 -2.53 -3.81 -15.49
N LEU A 174 -3.71 -3.61 -14.89
CA LEU A 174 -4.69 -2.60 -15.34
C LEU A 174 -4.36 -1.19 -14.85
N THR A 175 -3.65 -1.05 -13.72
CA THR A 175 -3.32 0.25 -13.15
C THR A 175 -2.42 1.06 -14.08
N ILE A 176 -1.41 0.44 -14.69
CA ILE A 176 -0.46 1.15 -15.56
C ILE A 176 -1.13 1.84 -16.76
N PRO A 177 -1.87 1.15 -17.65
CA PRO A 177 -2.51 1.80 -18.79
C PRO A 177 -3.56 2.84 -18.36
N ARG A 178 -4.28 2.60 -17.25
CA ARG A 178 -5.26 3.56 -16.72
C ARG A 178 -4.61 4.79 -16.11
N LEU A 179 -3.43 4.65 -15.50
CA LEU A 179 -2.63 5.76 -15.02
C LEU A 179 -2.11 6.59 -16.18
N ILE A 180 -1.58 5.95 -17.23
CA ILE A 180 -1.16 6.65 -18.46
C ILE A 180 -2.33 7.45 -19.05
N GLU A 181 -3.50 6.83 -19.20
CA GLU A 181 -4.70 7.49 -19.69
C GLU A 181 -5.09 8.71 -18.82
N ALA A 182 -5.11 8.54 -17.50
CA ALA A 182 -5.45 9.61 -16.57
C ALA A 182 -4.43 10.76 -16.57
N VAL A 183 -3.14 10.44 -16.72
CA VAL A 183 -2.05 11.43 -16.80
C VAL A 183 -2.15 12.24 -18.08
N HIS A 184 -2.46 11.61 -19.21
CA HIS A 184 -2.68 12.32 -20.48
C HIS A 184 -3.94 13.19 -20.41
N ALA A 185 -5.03 12.68 -19.82
CA ALA A 185 -6.27 13.45 -19.62
C ALA A 185 -6.09 14.65 -18.68
N ALA A 186 -5.21 14.54 -17.68
CA ALA A 186 -4.87 15.62 -16.76
C ALA A 186 -3.81 16.60 -17.31
N SER A 187 -3.17 16.27 -18.45
CA SER A 187 -2.17 17.15 -19.06
C SER A 187 -2.84 18.30 -19.81
N THR A 188 -2.43 19.53 -19.52
CA THR A 188 -2.87 20.75 -20.22
C THR A 188 -1.66 21.41 -20.89
N PRO A 189 -1.85 22.39 -21.80
CA PRO A 189 -0.74 23.15 -22.37
C PRO A 189 0.16 23.82 -21.32
N ASP A 190 -0.41 24.25 -20.20
CA ASP A 190 0.31 24.89 -19.09
C ASP A 190 0.90 23.88 -18.09
N LEU A 191 0.41 22.64 -18.09
CA LEU A 191 0.85 21.55 -17.22
C LEU A 191 0.99 20.24 -18.01
N ALA A 192 2.18 20.03 -18.60
CA ALA A 192 2.52 18.80 -19.29
C ALA A 192 2.83 17.66 -18.30
N LEU A 193 1.81 17.11 -17.64
CA LEU A 193 2.00 16.06 -16.61
C LEU A 193 2.64 14.78 -17.17
N HIS A 194 2.31 14.42 -18.40
CA HIS A 194 2.87 13.26 -19.12
C HIS A 194 4.39 13.30 -19.29
N SER A 195 5.02 14.49 -19.28
CA SER A 195 6.47 14.65 -19.41
C SER A 195 7.19 14.89 -18.07
N ARG A 196 6.45 15.00 -16.95
CA ARG A 196 7.05 15.16 -15.62
C ARG A 196 7.61 13.83 -15.12
N PRO A 197 8.75 13.84 -14.39
CA PRO A 197 9.28 12.66 -13.72
C PRO A 197 8.22 11.99 -12.86
N SER A 198 8.12 10.67 -13.00
CA SER A 198 7.18 9.81 -12.29
C SER A 198 5.70 10.20 -12.45
N TRP A 199 5.34 11.13 -13.36
CA TRP A 199 4.00 11.70 -13.48
C TRP A 199 3.43 12.28 -12.17
N ARG A 200 4.31 12.78 -11.29
CA ARG A 200 3.89 13.35 -10.01
C ARG A 200 3.13 14.66 -10.21
N SER A 201 1.86 14.66 -9.79
CA SER A 201 0.96 15.82 -9.86
C SER A 201 1.41 16.97 -8.96
N PRO A 202 1.15 18.24 -9.35
CA PRO A 202 1.34 19.41 -8.50
C PRO A 202 0.67 19.29 -7.13
N ASP A 203 1.20 19.98 -6.12
CA ASP A 203 0.80 19.80 -4.71
C ASP A 203 -0.61 20.33 -4.40
N ASP A 204 -1.13 21.24 -5.21
CA ASP A 204 -2.47 21.81 -5.12
C ASP A 204 -3.58 20.86 -5.62
N VAL A 205 -3.22 19.77 -6.31
CA VAL A 205 -4.18 18.76 -6.75
C VAL A 205 -4.71 17.96 -5.56
N ALA A 206 -6.04 17.97 -5.39
CA ALA A 206 -6.75 17.23 -4.34
C ALA A 206 -6.58 15.70 -4.49
N PRO A 207 -6.58 14.94 -3.37
CA PRO A 207 -6.35 13.48 -3.40
C PRO A 207 -7.30 12.72 -4.33
N GLU A 208 -8.58 13.08 -4.36
CA GLU A 208 -9.63 12.45 -5.18
C GLU A 208 -9.53 12.78 -6.68
N ASP A 209 -8.77 13.82 -7.03
CA ASP A 209 -8.55 14.28 -8.41
C ASP A 209 -7.18 13.91 -8.97
N LEU A 210 -6.35 13.22 -8.17
CA LEU A 210 -5.11 12.65 -8.65
C LEU A 210 -5.36 11.68 -9.82
N PRO A 211 -4.48 11.68 -10.86
CA PRO A 211 -4.56 10.70 -11.94
C PRO A 211 -4.55 9.26 -11.43
N LEU A 212 -3.77 8.99 -10.36
CA LEU A 212 -3.75 7.69 -9.69
C LEU A 212 -5.12 7.29 -9.14
N ALA A 213 -5.88 8.25 -8.59
CA ALA A 213 -7.23 8.02 -8.08
C ALA A 213 -8.22 7.71 -9.20
N LYS A 214 -8.18 8.48 -10.30
CA LYS A 214 -9.02 8.21 -11.49
C LYS A 214 -8.66 6.88 -12.16
N ALA A 215 -7.39 6.51 -12.16
CA ALA A 215 -6.94 5.21 -12.64
C ALA A 215 -7.50 4.07 -11.78
N CYS A 216 -7.33 4.14 -10.45
CA CYS A 216 -7.87 3.15 -9.52
C CYS A 216 -9.38 3.01 -9.63
N GLN A 217 -10.12 4.11 -9.80
CA GLN A 217 -11.56 4.10 -10.03
C GLN A 217 -11.94 3.24 -11.25
N LYS A 218 -11.28 3.45 -12.39
CA LYS A 218 -11.53 2.65 -13.61
C LYS A 218 -11.13 1.19 -13.44
N VAL A 219 -9.98 0.92 -12.81
CA VAL A 219 -9.51 -0.45 -12.54
C VAL A 219 -10.51 -1.20 -11.67
N LEU A 220 -10.95 -0.61 -10.57
CA LEU A 220 -11.90 -1.25 -9.65
C LEU A 220 -13.25 -1.48 -10.29
N ALA A 221 -13.73 -0.56 -11.11
CA ALA A 221 -14.96 -0.73 -11.87
C ALA A 221 -14.87 -1.91 -12.87
N SER A 222 -13.77 -1.99 -13.63
CA SER A 222 -13.52 -3.14 -14.53
C SER A 222 -13.43 -4.45 -13.75
N MET A 223 -12.66 -4.47 -12.66
CA MET A 223 -12.50 -5.67 -11.83
C MET A 223 -13.83 -6.12 -11.23
N GLN A 224 -14.62 -5.21 -10.67
CA GLN A 224 -15.90 -5.58 -10.06
C GLN A 224 -16.88 -6.15 -11.11
N ALA A 225 -16.92 -5.58 -12.31
CA ALA A 225 -17.73 -6.09 -13.40
C ALA A 225 -17.30 -7.50 -13.82
N ILE A 226 -15.99 -7.74 -13.95
CA ILE A 226 -15.41 -9.03 -14.34
C ILE A 226 -15.65 -10.09 -13.25
N LEU A 227 -15.33 -9.76 -12.01
CA LEU A 227 -15.46 -10.68 -10.88
C LEU A 227 -16.93 -10.98 -10.58
N GLY A 228 -17.83 -10.00 -10.71
CA GLY A 228 -19.27 -10.19 -10.59
C GLY A 228 -19.81 -11.18 -11.63
N LYS A 229 -19.50 -10.98 -12.91
CA LYS A 229 -19.90 -11.92 -13.98
C LYS A 229 -19.27 -13.30 -13.82
N THR A 230 -18.03 -13.36 -13.33
CA THR A 230 -17.35 -14.63 -13.03
C THR A 230 -18.05 -15.35 -11.88
N ALA A 231 -18.49 -14.62 -10.84
CA ALA A 231 -19.25 -15.17 -9.73
C ALA A 231 -20.58 -15.76 -10.18
N GLU A 232 -21.36 -15.03 -10.98
CA GLU A 232 -22.62 -15.52 -11.56
C GLU A 232 -22.40 -16.80 -12.38
N THR A 233 -21.38 -16.80 -13.25
CA THR A 233 -21.02 -17.99 -14.05
C THR A 233 -20.57 -19.16 -13.17
N CYS A 234 -19.88 -18.87 -12.08
CA CYS A 234 -19.43 -19.87 -11.12
C CYS A 234 -20.63 -20.51 -10.42
N ASP A 235 -21.58 -19.71 -9.94
CA ASP A 235 -22.79 -20.18 -9.28
C ASP A 235 -23.63 -21.08 -10.20
N GLU A 236 -23.80 -20.69 -11.47
CA GLU A 236 -24.49 -21.51 -12.47
C GLU A 236 -23.80 -22.87 -12.70
N LYS A 237 -22.47 -22.88 -12.83
CA LYS A 237 -21.69 -24.12 -12.99
C LYS A 237 -21.76 -25.01 -11.77
N MET A 238 -21.69 -24.42 -10.57
CA MET A 238 -21.77 -25.16 -9.32
C MET A 238 -23.15 -25.75 -9.09
N ALA A 239 -24.22 -25.03 -9.40
CA ALA A 239 -25.58 -25.57 -9.36
C ALA A 239 -25.77 -26.74 -10.33
N ALA A 240 -25.19 -26.64 -11.55
CA ALA A 240 -25.21 -27.74 -12.52
C ALA A 240 -24.37 -28.95 -12.07
N TYR A 241 -23.23 -28.71 -11.40
CA TYR A 241 -22.39 -29.74 -10.80
C TYR A 241 -23.12 -30.46 -9.67
N ASP A 242 -23.69 -29.71 -8.72
CA ASP A 242 -24.40 -30.25 -7.56
C ASP A 242 -25.57 -31.14 -8.01
N LYS A 243 -26.36 -30.68 -9.00
CA LYS A 243 -27.45 -31.49 -9.61
C LYS A 243 -26.95 -32.78 -10.29
N ARG A 244 -25.74 -32.78 -10.85
CA ARG A 244 -25.13 -33.97 -11.45
C ARG A 244 -24.66 -34.94 -10.38
N ALA A 245 -24.00 -34.42 -9.35
CA ALA A 245 -23.52 -35.21 -8.22
C ALA A 245 -24.67 -35.92 -7.49
N GLU A 246 -25.80 -35.22 -7.29
CA GLU A 246 -27.03 -35.82 -6.72
C GLU A 246 -27.57 -37.00 -7.54
N LYS A 247 -27.44 -36.93 -8.88
CA LYS A 247 -27.92 -37.99 -9.79
C LYS A 247 -26.97 -39.19 -9.86
N GLU A 248 -25.67 -38.97 -9.75
CA GLU A 248 -24.64 -40.02 -9.81
C GLU A 248 -24.53 -40.82 -8.50
N GLY A 249 -25.03 -40.26 -7.39
CA GLY A 249 -25.04 -40.90 -6.08
C GLY A 249 -23.67 -40.89 -5.41
N CYS A 250 -23.66 -40.71 -4.08
CA CYS A 250 -22.43 -40.73 -3.28
C CYS A 250 -22.18 -42.14 -2.73
N GLY A 251 -20.92 -42.56 -2.67
CA GLY A 251 -20.55 -43.73 -1.87
C GLY A 251 -20.86 -43.49 -0.38
N LEU A 252 -21.05 -44.55 0.39
CA LEU A 252 -21.31 -44.46 1.84
C LEU A 252 -19.99 -44.51 2.62
N GLY A 253 -19.84 -43.61 3.60
CA GLY A 253 -18.72 -43.59 4.56
C GLY A 253 -17.85 -42.33 4.46
N ASP A 254 -17.09 -42.07 5.53
CA ASP A 254 -16.31 -40.84 5.72
C ASP A 254 -15.31 -40.59 4.57
N GLU A 255 -14.68 -41.65 4.04
CA GLU A 255 -13.74 -41.53 2.91
C GLU A 255 -14.42 -41.06 1.61
N ALA A 256 -15.66 -41.50 1.38
CA ALA A 256 -16.44 -41.12 0.20
C ALA A 256 -16.93 -39.66 0.31
N ASP A 257 -17.29 -39.22 1.51
CA ASP A 257 -17.67 -37.84 1.79
C ASP A 257 -16.48 -36.88 1.61
N GLU A 258 -15.30 -37.25 2.12
CA GLU A 258 -14.07 -36.49 1.88
C GLU A 258 -13.73 -36.39 0.39
N GLN A 259 -13.86 -37.49 -0.36
CA GLN A 259 -13.58 -37.49 -1.79
C GLN A 259 -14.57 -36.61 -2.56
N THR A 260 -15.84 -36.61 -2.15
CA THR A 260 -16.88 -35.76 -2.73
C THR A 260 -16.62 -34.28 -2.43
N ALA A 261 -16.24 -33.95 -1.19
CA ALA A 261 -15.86 -32.59 -0.80
C ALA A 261 -14.64 -32.09 -1.59
N LYS A 262 -13.61 -32.93 -1.75
CA LYS A 262 -12.41 -32.62 -2.57
C LYS A 262 -12.78 -32.38 -4.04
N ARG A 263 -13.63 -33.22 -4.64
CA ARG A 263 -14.09 -33.04 -6.02
C ARG A 263 -14.91 -31.76 -6.20
N ARG A 264 -15.81 -31.47 -5.27
CA ARG A 264 -16.61 -30.24 -5.28
C ARG A 264 -15.73 -28.99 -5.13
N HIS A 265 -14.71 -29.06 -4.26
CA HIS A 265 -13.75 -27.97 -4.10
C HIS A 265 -12.95 -27.72 -5.38
N LEU A 266 -12.46 -28.76 -6.05
CA LEU A 266 -11.76 -28.63 -7.33
C LEU A 266 -12.67 -28.06 -8.43
N ALA A 267 -13.95 -28.47 -8.47
CA ALA A 267 -14.94 -27.91 -9.38
C ALA A 267 -15.16 -26.42 -9.13
N LEU A 268 -15.24 -26.01 -7.86
CA LEU A 268 -15.36 -24.61 -7.46
C LEU A 268 -14.14 -23.80 -7.90
N MET A 269 -12.92 -24.28 -7.63
CA MET A 269 -11.68 -23.59 -8.02
C MET A 269 -11.58 -23.38 -9.55
N ASN A 270 -11.99 -24.37 -10.34
CA ASN A 270 -12.04 -24.25 -11.80
C ASN A 270 -13.15 -23.29 -12.25
N ALA A 271 -14.31 -23.32 -11.59
CA ALA A 271 -15.42 -22.43 -11.90
C ALA A 271 -15.13 -20.97 -11.56
N SER A 272 -14.34 -20.71 -10.51
CA SER A 272 -13.92 -19.39 -10.04
C SER A 272 -12.71 -18.81 -10.78
N GLU A 273 -12.12 -19.54 -11.74
CA GLU A 273 -11.01 -19.04 -12.55
C GLU A 273 -11.44 -17.83 -13.40
N VAL A 274 -10.79 -16.69 -13.20
CA VAL A 274 -11.09 -15.45 -13.92
C VAL A 274 -10.52 -15.51 -15.34
N LYS A 275 -11.40 -15.59 -16.34
CA LYS A 275 -11.01 -15.60 -17.76
C LYS A 275 -11.03 -14.18 -18.33
N VAL A 276 -10.04 -13.38 -17.97
CA VAL A 276 -9.90 -11.95 -18.32
C VAL A 276 -10.18 -11.67 -19.81
N VAL A 277 -9.66 -12.52 -20.71
CA VAL A 277 -9.84 -12.39 -22.17
C VAL A 277 -11.30 -12.46 -22.64
N ARG A 278 -12.23 -12.96 -21.82
CA ARG A 278 -13.67 -12.99 -22.16
C ARG A 278 -14.37 -11.67 -21.89
N TYR A 279 -13.74 -10.77 -21.15
CA TYR A 279 -14.34 -9.54 -20.63
C TYR A 279 -13.65 -8.28 -21.18
N VAL A 280 -13.26 -8.30 -22.46
CA VAL A 280 -12.55 -7.18 -23.10
C VAL A 280 -13.38 -5.89 -23.06
N ARG A 281 -14.71 -5.99 -23.16
CA ARG A 281 -15.58 -4.82 -23.12
C ARG A 281 -15.51 -4.13 -21.75
N GLU A 282 -15.57 -4.90 -20.68
CA GLU A 282 -15.50 -4.40 -19.29
C GLU A 282 -14.10 -3.84 -18.96
N LEU A 283 -13.06 -4.40 -19.59
CA LEU A 283 -11.70 -3.89 -19.48
C LEU A 283 -11.50 -2.56 -20.19
N LEU A 284 -12.15 -2.33 -21.33
CA LEU A 284 -12.03 -1.10 -22.11
C LEU A 284 -12.98 0.00 -21.61
N ASP A 285 -14.24 -0.35 -21.36
CA ASP A 285 -15.32 0.55 -20.96
C ASP A 285 -15.97 0.07 -19.64
N PRO A 286 -15.36 0.39 -18.49
CA PRO A 286 -15.85 0.00 -17.17
C PRO A 286 -17.23 0.62 -16.85
N PRO A 287 -18.22 -0.18 -16.43
CA PRO A 287 -19.53 0.33 -16.01
C PRO A 287 -19.50 0.95 -14.61
N GLU A 288 -20.56 1.68 -14.24
CA GLU A 288 -20.82 2.12 -12.85
C GLU A 288 -19.68 2.89 -12.17
N LEU A 289 -18.92 3.72 -12.90
CA LEU A 289 -17.78 4.46 -12.37
C LEU A 289 -18.09 5.28 -11.10
N GLU A 290 -19.28 5.87 -11.01
CA GLU A 290 -19.71 6.66 -9.86
C GLU A 290 -19.71 5.87 -8.54
N ARG A 291 -19.93 4.55 -8.59
CA ARG A 291 -19.87 3.69 -7.42
C ARG A 291 -18.46 3.62 -6.80
N PHE A 292 -17.44 3.81 -7.63
CA PHE A 292 -16.03 3.70 -7.26
C PHE A 292 -15.36 5.08 -7.13
N LYS A 293 -16.16 6.12 -6.91
CA LYS A 293 -15.65 7.48 -6.77
C LYS A 293 -14.64 7.56 -5.60
N PRO A 294 -13.41 8.05 -5.85
CA PRO A 294 -12.42 8.25 -4.79
C PRO A 294 -12.90 9.24 -3.74
N ARG A 295 -12.52 8.97 -2.49
CA ARG A 295 -12.76 9.87 -1.35
C ARG A 295 -11.44 10.21 -0.66
N PRO A 296 -11.22 11.46 -0.21
CA PRO A 296 -10.02 11.80 0.55
C PRO A 296 -9.99 11.07 1.90
N VAL A 297 -8.77 10.84 2.41
CA VAL A 297 -8.51 10.30 3.75
C VAL A 297 -7.75 11.37 4.54
N GLU A 298 -8.42 11.96 5.52
CA GLU A 298 -7.94 13.16 6.26
C GLU A 298 -6.74 12.85 7.15
N GLU A 299 -6.59 11.60 7.60
CA GLU A 299 -5.48 11.14 8.42
C GLU A 299 -4.12 11.38 7.74
N GLY A 300 -4.07 11.39 6.40
CA GLY A 300 -2.88 11.72 5.62
C GLY A 300 -2.33 13.12 5.88
N ARG A 301 -3.21 14.09 6.21
CA ARG A 301 -2.81 15.48 6.53
C ARG A 301 -2.26 15.63 7.95
N SER A 302 -2.54 14.67 8.81
CA SER A 302 -2.25 14.74 10.25
C SER A 302 -0.96 14.01 10.64
N VAL A 303 -0.24 13.43 9.67
CA VAL A 303 0.97 12.65 9.97
C VAL A 303 2.14 13.59 10.29
N PRO A 304 2.83 13.42 11.44
CA PRO A 304 3.94 14.30 11.82
C PRO A 304 5.10 14.28 10.82
N ASP A 305 5.68 15.44 10.54
CA ASP A 305 6.77 15.60 9.55
C ASP A 305 8.05 14.81 9.89
N LYS A 306 8.22 14.37 11.14
CA LYS A 306 9.34 13.52 11.56
C LYS A 306 9.21 12.06 11.10
N VAL A 307 8.00 11.59 10.79
CA VAL A 307 7.78 10.19 10.36
C VAL A 307 8.43 9.98 9.00
N GLY A 308 9.26 8.93 8.88
CA GLY A 308 9.99 8.61 7.65
C GLY A 308 11.19 9.52 7.37
N SER A 309 11.47 10.50 8.22
CA SER A 309 12.69 11.31 8.11
C SER A 309 13.88 10.50 8.61
N LYS A 310 14.97 10.47 7.85
CA LYS A 310 16.22 9.83 8.27
C LYS A 310 16.88 10.68 9.35
N GLU A 311 17.08 10.12 10.54
CA GLU A 311 17.90 10.78 11.56
C GLU A 311 19.39 10.60 11.19
N PRO A 312 20.21 11.67 11.26
CA PRO A 312 21.66 11.53 11.16
C PRO A 312 22.16 10.62 12.29
N ASP A 313 23.20 9.84 12.01
CA ASP A 313 23.85 9.07 13.08
C ASP A 313 24.62 10.01 14.06
N GLN A 314 25.27 9.42 15.06
CA GLN A 314 26.05 10.17 16.07
C GLN A 314 27.24 10.97 15.48
N LEU A 315 27.50 10.85 14.17
CA LEU A 315 28.53 11.54 13.42
C LEU A 315 27.96 12.55 12.41
N ASP A 316 26.67 12.90 12.51
CA ASP A 316 25.94 13.76 11.56
C ASP A 316 25.94 13.21 10.11
N VAL A 317 26.08 11.89 9.96
CA VAL A 317 26.06 11.21 8.68
C VAL A 317 24.68 10.64 8.38
N LEU A 318 24.07 11.14 7.32
CA LEU A 318 22.80 10.62 6.82
C LEU A 318 23.07 9.41 5.91
N HIS A 319 22.76 8.21 6.41
CA HIS A 319 22.92 6.99 5.64
C HIS A 319 21.84 6.91 4.56
N LEU A 320 22.23 7.12 3.30
CA LEU A 320 21.29 7.05 2.19
C LEU A 320 20.87 5.63 1.86
N GLY A 321 21.41 4.59 2.50
CA GLY A 321 20.94 3.21 2.41
C GLY A 321 21.20 2.57 1.05
N ILE A 322 22.34 2.89 0.43
CA ILE A 322 22.84 2.21 -0.77
C ILE A 322 23.87 1.19 -0.28
N GLY A 323 23.79 -0.08 -0.69
CA GLY A 323 24.81 -1.09 -0.38
C GLY A 323 24.55 -1.96 0.85
N THR A 324 24.85 -3.25 0.70
CA THR A 324 24.91 -4.24 1.78
C THR A 324 26.13 -3.94 2.66
N HIS A 325 25.88 -3.56 3.91
CA HIS A 325 26.87 -3.21 4.94
C HIS A 325 27.82 -2.02 4.61
N LYS A 326 27.61 -0.90 5.32
CA LYS A 326 28.58 0.19 5.60
C LYS A 326 29.21 0.96 4.42
N GLU A 327 28.89 0.66 3.17
CA GLU A 327 29.45 1.36 1.99
C GLU A 327 28.35 1.99 1.12
N GLY A 328 27.49 2.80 1.74
CA GLY A 328 26.50 3.60 1.03
C GLY A 328 26.89 5.05 0.85
N ALA A 329 26.25 5.73 -0.11
CA ALA A 329 26.42 7.18 -0.27
C ALA A 329 26.13 7.90 1.06
N ILE A 330 27.15 8.61 1.54
CA ILE A 330 27.15 9.38 2.79
C ILE A 330 26.92 10.84 2.42
N GLN A 331 25.85 11.43 2.97
CA GLN A 331 25.72 12.89 3.00
C GLN A 331 26.09 13.37 4.41
N VAL A 332 27.22 14.06 4.52
CA VAL A 332 27.66 14.72 5.76
C VAL A 332 26.93 16.06 5.85
N LEU A 333 26.18 16.29 6.91
CA LEU A 333 25.62 17.61 7.19
C LEU A 333 26.70 18.44 7.88
N GLU A 334 27.26 19.45 7.19
CA GLU A 334 28.16 20.40 7.85
C GLU A 334 27.39 21.17 8.92
N ALA A 335 27.81 21.01 10.17
CA ALA A 335 27.25 21.71 11.32
C ALA A 335 27.32 23.22 11.07
N LYS A 336 26.16 23.89 11.05
CA LYS A 336 26.11 25.35 11.12
C LYS A 336 26.86 25.79 12.37
N THR A 337 27.97 26.49 12.16
CA THR A 337 28.81 27.03 13.22
C THR A 337 27.96 27.89 14.15
N LYS A 338 27.87 27.48 15.42
CA LYS A 338 27.46 28.32 16.53
C LYS A 338 28.52 29.39 16.71
N ASP A 339 28.31 30.57 16.12
CA ASP A 339 28.97 31.81 16.53
C ASP A 339 27.95 32.95 16.49
N GLU A 340 26.88 32.81 17.28
CA GLU A 340 26.17 33.96 17.82
C GLU A 340 25.84 33.65 19.28
N ILE A 341 26.56 34.33 20.17
CA ILE A 341 26.20 34.85 21.50
C ILE A 341 27.46 34.82 22.36
N ILE A 342 28.16 35.97 22.43
CA ILE A 342 28.68 36.65 23.64
C ILE A 342 29.50 37.86 23.14
N GLY A 343 29.06 39.08 23.47
CA GLY A 343 29.90 40.28 23.28
C GLY A 343 29.12 41.57 23.08
N GLY A 344 28.47 42.07 24.14
CA GLY A 344 27.90 43.41 24.14
C GLY A 344 28.95 44.51 24.40
N LYS A 345 28.78 45.63 23.66
CA LYS A 345 29.18 47.03 23.93
C LYS A 345 30.67 47.37 24.11
N SER A 346 31.20 48.20 23.20
CA SER A 346 31.57 49.62 23.45
C SER A 346 32.39 50.22 22.28
N GLY A 347 32.14 51.48 21.91
CA GLY A 347 33.17 52.36 21.32
C GLY A 347 32.78 53.08 20.03
N GLU A 348 32.61 54.40 20.13
CA GLU A 348 32.32 55.38 19.07
C GLU A 348 33.55 55.72 18.19
N ASP A 349 33.25 56.38 17.07
CA ASP A 349 34.05 57.34 16.27
C ASP A 349 35.27 56.86 15.48
N GLU A 350 35.23 57.01 14.14
CA GLU A 350 35.76 58.21 13.46
C GLU A 350 35.50 58.17 11.93
N ARG A 351 35.45 59.37 11.35
CA ARG A 351 35.16 59.71 9.95
C ARG A 351 36.38 59.51 9.05
N GLY A 352 36.14 59.28 7.76
CA GLY A 352 37.17 59.42 6.73
C GLY A 352 36.63 59.22 5.32
N GLU A 353 36.32 60.33 4.64
CA GLU A 353 36.01 60.40 3.21
C GLU A 353 37.23 60.01 2.35
N SER A 354 37.00 59.30 1.25
CA SER A 354 37.78 59.50 0.01
C SER A 354 37.01 59.03 -1.21
N GLN A 355 36.79 59.97 -2.12
CA GLN A 355 36.20 59.85 -3.45
C GLN A 355 37.07 59.06 -4.43
N GLY A 356 36.46 58.45 -5.46
CA GLY A 356 36.99 58.51 -6.83
C GLY A 356 37.04 57.21 -7.65
N GLN A 357 36.67 57.36 -8.94
CA GLN A 357 36.74 56.43 -10.09
C GLN A 357 35.51 55.50 -10.26
N VAL A 358 34.46 55.80 -11.05
CA VAL A 358 34.28 56.21 -12.47
C VAL A 358 34.50 55.08 -13.49
N LYS A 359 33.35 54.58 -13.99
CA LYS A 359 32.98 54.16 -15.37
C LYS A 359 33.90 53.22 -16.17
N GLU A 360 33.32 52.13 -16.66
CA GLU A 360 33.11 51.85 -18.10
C GLU A 360 32.53 50.44 -18.29
N ALA A 361 31.27 50.35 -18.75
CA ALA A 361 30.70 49.13 -19.32
C ALA A 361 29.45 49.49 -20.16
N GLU A 362 29.64 50.27 -21.21
CA GLU A 362 28.74 50.33 -22.37
C GLU A 362 29.61 50.42 -23.63
N GLU A 363 29.15 49.72 -24.67
CA GLU A 363 29.55 49.85 -26.08
C GLU A 363 30.74 49.00 -26.61
N ALA A 364 30.41 47.80 -27.10
CA ALA A 364 30.97 47.28 -28.35
C ALA A 364 29.85 46.55 -29.13
N ILE A 365 29.45 47.20 -30.21
CA ILE A 365 28.39 46.88 -31.17
C ILE A 365 28.93 45.96 -32.28
N GLU A 366 28.02 45.18 -32.88
CA GLU A 366 28.02 44.57 -34.22
C GLU A 366 29.35 44.31 -34.95
N GLU A 367 29.63 43.04 -35.24
CA GLU A 367 29.97 42.61 -36.61
C GLU A 367 29.88 41.08 -36.70
N THR A 368 28.85 40.57 -37.40
CA THR A 368 28.87 39.42 -38.35
C THR A 368 27.46 38.84 -38.54
N LYS A 369 26.67 39.54 -39.37
CA LYS A 369 25.64 38.91 -40.21
C LYS A 369 26.33 38.42 -41.49
N GLY A 370 26.05 37.18 -41.89
CA GLY A 370 26.19 36.74 -43.28
C GLY A 370 26.72 35.32 -43.43
N LEU A 371 25.82 34.40 -43.82
CA LEU A 371 26.00 33.20 -44.66
C LEU A 371 25.18 32.00 -44.16
N ARG A 372 23.94 31.87 -44.65
CA ARG A 372 23.46 30.78 -45.53
C ARG A 372 21.94 30.63 -45.47
N GLU A 373 21.27 31.31 -46.40
CA GLU A 373 20.19 30.67 -47.15
C GLU A 373 20.84 29.64 -48.10
N GLU A 374 20.28 28.43 -48.15
CA GLU A 374 20.21 27.49 -49.28
C GLU A 374 20.06 26.06 -48.74
N ASN A 375 18.81 25.56 -48.71
CA ASN A 375 18.39 24.35 -49.43
C ASN A 375 17.03 23.88 -48.94
N GLY A 376 16.00 24.20 -49.72
CA GLY A 376 14.82 23.35 -49.82
C GLY A 376 15.05 22.26 -50.87
N GLY A 377 14.51 21.07 -50.63
CA GLY A 377 14.37 20.02 -51.65
C GLY A 377 14.42 18.60 -51.09
N ASP A 378 13.26 17.94 -50.99
CA ASP A 378 12.96 16.59 -51.52
C ASP A 378 11.47 16.31 -51.21
N ARG A 379 10.60 16.14 -52.22
CA ARG A 379 10.30 14.91 -52.99
C ARG A 379 9.68 13.79 -52.17
#